data_AF-A0A845G7E3-F1
#
_entry.id   AF-A0A845G7E3-F1
#
_cell.length_a   1.000
_cell.length_b   1.000
_cell.length_c   1.000
_cell.angle_alpha   90.00
_cell.angle_beta   90.00
_cell.angle_gamma   90.00
#
_symmetry.space_group_name_H-M   'P 1'
#
loop_
_entity.id
_entity.type
_entity.pdbx_description
1 polymer ?
#
loop_
_entity_poly.entity_id
_entity_poly.type
_entity_poly.pdbx_seq_one_letter_code
_entity_poly.pdbx_strand_id
1 'polypeptide(L)'
;MTAAITRFIGLLVMIPLVTIGWLAGIQFLSISPLWKSPEWVSAIGTLLAFAGTIWLAQSSSRQQKRLAEDRAIIAAAGLFVRVETASSSVSRVVQLIKVSSRPGINRTLPFLDLASHLMHLDLWTDEEVLPLIVLPNRVAARMAVIRSKILQCSGVMSSWVPKDTSQTIDEQSVQEMLFYALRLVDESLKIVLSELGPLAGQLHVIQIAGEPALQTGSPQDG
;
A
#
# COMPACT_ATOMS: atom_id res chain seq x y z
N MET A 1 -9.62 -17.75 6.87
CA MET A 1 -11.05 -18.11 6.78
C MET A 1 -11.59 -18.07 5.33
N THR A 2 -11.21 -17.10 4.50
CA THR A 2 -11.62 -16.96 3.09
C THR A 2 -11.25 -18.17 2.21
N ALA A 3 -10.07 -18.77 2.37
CA ALA A 3 -9.63 -19.92 1.57
C ALA A 3 -10.46 -21.20 1.78
N ALA A 4 -11.03 -21.41 2.98
CA ALA A 4 -11.91 -22.55 3.26
C ALA A 4 -13.27 -22.38 2.57
N ILE A 5 -13.79 -21.15 2.55
CA ILE A 5 -15.05 -20.80 1.88
C ILE A 5 -14.91 -20.96 0.36
N THR A 6 -13.80 -20.54 -0.25
CA THR A 6 -13.58 -20.72 -1.70
C THR A 6 -13.50 -22.19 -2.10
N ARG A 7 -12.91 -23.05 -1.25
CA ARG A 7 -12.89 -24.51 -1.46
C ARG A 7 -14.29 -25.13 -1.33
N PHE A 8 -15.07 -24.67 -0.35
CA PHE A 8 -16.45 -25.15 -0.15
C PHE A 8 -17.37 -24.78 -1.31
N ILE A 9 -17.29 -23.54 -1.82
CA ILE A 9 -18.09 -23.08 -2.96
C ILE A 9 -17.72 -23.88 -4.23
N GLY A 10 -16.43 -24.11 -4.47
CA GLY A 10 -15.99 -24.93 -5.61
C GLY A 10 -16.52 -26.37 -5.52
N LEU A 11 -16.52 -26.96 -4.34
CA LEU A 11 -17.03 -28.32 -4.11
C LEU A 11 -18.56 -28.39 -4.25
N LEU A 12 -19.27 -27.36 -3.77
CA LEU A 12 -20.72 -27.25 -3.83
C LEU A 12 -21.26 -27.00 -5.25
N VAL A 13 -20.46 -26.41 -6.15
CA VAL A 13 -20.81 -26.25 -7.58
C VAL A 13 -20.41 -27.50 -8.40
N MET A 14 -19.32 -28.17 -8.04
CA MET A 14 -18.87 -29.38 -8.74
C MET A 14 -19.78 -30.59 -8.51
N ILE A 15 -20.32 -30.78 -7.30
CA ILE A 15 -21.24 -31.89 -7.00
C ILE A 15 -22.48 -31.86 -7.91
N PRO A 16 -23.27 -30.77 -8.02
CA PRO A 16 -24.44 -30.73 -8.90
C PRO A 16 -24.07 -30.82 -10.38
N LEU A 17 -22.93 -30.29 -10.82
CA LEU A 17 -22.48 -30.45 -12.22
C LEU A 17 -22.12 -31.90 -12.55
N VAL A 18 -21.45 -32.59 -11.63
CA VAL A 18 -21.12 -34.01 -11.78
C VAL A 18 -22.38 -34.85 -11.69
N THR A 19 -23.31 -34.58 -10.77
CA THR A 19 -24.54 -35.35 -10.65
C THR A 19 -25.51 -35.08 -11.78
N ILE A 20 -25.65 -33.85 -12.27
CA ILE A 20 -26.44 -33.51 -13.46
C ILE A 20 -25.79 -34.13 -14.71
N GLY A 21 -24.47 -34.05 -14.86
CA GLY A 21 -23.75 -34.73 -15.95
C GLY A 21 -23.87 -36.25 -15.89
N TRP A 22 -23.89 -36.84 -14.70
CA TRP A 22 -24.04 -38.28 -14.49
C TRP A 22 -25.49 -38.74 -14.71
N LEU A 23 -26.48 -38.00 -14.22
CA LEU A 23 -27.90 -38.27 -14.44
C LEU A 23 -28.30 -38.05 -15.91
N ALA A 24 -27.81 -36.97 -16.53
CA ALA A 24 -27.95 -36.75 -17.96
C ALA A 24 -27.25 -37.86 -18.75
N GLY A 25 -26.04 -38.28 -18.35
CA GLY A 25 -25.33 -39.41 -18.95
C GLY A 25 -26.12 -40.72 -18.88
N ILE A 26 -26.71 -41.05 -17.73
CA ILE A 26 -27.50 -42.28 -17.54
C ILE A 26 -28.79 -42.26 -18.36
N GLN A 27 -29.48 -41.12 -18.49
CA GLN A 27 -30.67 -41.02 -19.35
C GLN A 27 -30.33 -40.91 -20.85
N PHE A 28 -29.19 -40.32 -21.20
CA PHE A 28 -28.70 -40.18 -22.57
C PHE A 28 -28.10 -41.49 -23.12
N LEU A 29 -27.58 -42.36 -22.24
CA LEU A 29 -27.11 -43.73 -22.55
C LEU A 29 -28.25 -44.66 -23.01
N SER A 30 -29.49 -44.32 -22.64
CA SER A 30 -30.66 -45.14 -22.95
C SER A 30 -31.32 -44.79 -24.30
N ILE A 31 -31.17 -43.55 -24.80
CA ILE A 31 -32.10 -43.02 -25.83
C ILE A 31 -31.43 -42.50 -27.12
N SER A 32 -30.11 -42.32 -27.23
CA SER A 32 -29.52 -41.74 -28.47
C SER A 32 -28.36 -42.54 -29.08
N PRO A 33 -28.25 -42.64 -30.43
CA PRO A 33 -27.13 -43.31 -31.12
C PRO A 33 -25.83 -42.49 -31.17
N LEU A 34 -25.73 -41.39 -30.41
CA LEU A 34 -24.63 -40.41 -30.46
C LEU A 34 -23.31 -40.90 -29.84
N TRP A 35 -23.34 -41.99 -29.06
CA TRP A 35 -22.15 -42.58 -28.42
C TRP A 35 -21.19 -43.26 -29.40
N LYS A 36 -21.63 -43.51 -30.64
CA LYS A 36 -20.82 -44.14 -31.69
C LYS A 36 -19.98 -43.15 -32.51
N SER A 37 -20.23 -41.84 -32.42
CA SER A 37 -19.39 -40.86 -33.12
C SER A 37 -18.21 -40.46 -32.23
N PRO A 38 -16.97 -40.34 -32.75
CA PRO A 38 -15.82 -39.88 -31.95
C PRO A 38 -15.91 -38.40 -31.51
N GLU A 39 -16.93 -37.68 -31.98
CA GLU A 39 -17.10 -36.24 -31.82
C GLU A 39 -17.39 -35.83 -30.37
N TRP A 40 -18.08 -36.65 -29.57
CA TRP A 40 -18.38 -36.31 -28.16
C TRP A 40 -17.13 -36.35 -27.27
N VAL A 41 -16.20 -37.26 -27.54
CA VAL A 41 -14.90 -37.32 -26.84
C VAL A 41 -14.09 -36.05 -27.12
N SER A 42 -14.12 -35.58 -28.37
CA SER A 42 -13.46 -34.32 -28.74
C SER A 42 -14.07 -33.09 -28.06
N ALA A 43 -15.40 -33.06 -27.91
CA ALA A 43 -16.11 -31.99 -27.23
C ALA A 43 -15.79 -31.94 -25.72
N ILE A 44 -15.76 -33.10 -25.05
CA ILE A 44 -15.37 -33.19 -23.62
C ILE A 44 -13.91 -32.80 -23.43
N GLY A 45 -13.00 -33.26 -24.30
CA GLY A 45 -11.59 -32.89 -24.27
C GLY A 45 -11.39 -31.38 -24.42
N THR A 46 -12.15 -30.74 -25.31
CA THR A 46 -12.12 -29.29 -25.51
C THR A 46 -12.63 -28.53 -24.29
N LEU A 47 -13.70 -29.01 -23.65
CA LEU A 47 -14.26 -28.39 -22.45
C LEU A 47 -13.32 -28.50 -21.23
N LEU A 48 -12.66 -29.65 -21.06
CA LEU A 48 -11.63 -29.84 -20.05
C LEU A 48 -10.39 -28.97 -20.30
N ALA A 49 -9.95 -28.86 -21.55
CA ALA A 49 -8.85 -27.98 -21.93
C ALA A 49 -9.18 -26.51 -21.62
N PHE A 50 -10.43 -26.08 -21.87
CA PHE A 50 -10.89 -24.74 -21.55
C PHE A 50 -10.92 -24.48 -20.03
N ALA A 51 -11.47 -25.42 -19.25
CA ALA A 51 -11.47 -25.33 -17.79
C ALA A 51 -10.05 -25.31 -17.20
N GLY A 52 -9.14 -26.13 -17.74
CA GLY A 52 -7.73 -26.13 -17.37
C GLY A 52 -7.04 -24.80 -17.65
N THR A 53 -7.35 -24.17 -18.80
CA THR A 53 -6.83 -22.84 -19.16
C THR A 53 -7.34 -21.76 -18.20
N ILE A 54 -8.63 -21.78 -17.85
CA ILE A 54 -9.20 -20.86 -16.85
C ILE A 54 -8.52 -21.05 -15.49
N TRP A 55 -8.31 -22.29 -15.07
CA TRP A 55 -7.66 -22.59 -13.79
C TRP A 55 -6.21 -22.09 -13.77
N LEU A 56 -5.45 -22.34 -14.83
CA LEU A 56 -4.08 -21.84 -14.98
C LEU A 56 -4.04 -20.30 -14.96
N ALA A 57 -4.92 -19.65 -15.71
CA ALA A 57 -5.02 -18.18 -15.73
C ALA A 57 -5.33 -17.62 -14.33
N GLN A 58 -6.26 -18.23 -13.59
CA GLN A 58 -6.57 -17.83 -12.21
C GLN A 58 -5.40 -18.08 -11.26
N SER A 59 -4.66 -19.18 -11.41
CA SER A 59 -3.51 -19.49 -10.56
C SER A 59 -2.39 -18.47 -10.74
N SER A 60 -2.09 -18.11 -12.00
CA SER A 60 -1.12 -17.08 -12.35
C SER A 60 -1.51 -15.72 -11.77
N SER A 61 -2.78 -15.32 -11.92
CA SER A 61 -3.30 -14.07 -11.34
C SER A 61 -3.16 -14.03 -9.81
N ARG A 62 -3.44 -15.15 -9.13
CA ARG A 62 -3.28 -15.25 -7.67
C ARG A 62 -1.81 -15.13 -7.24
N GLN A 63 -0.90 -15.76 -7.97
CA GLN A 63 0.53 -15.69 -7.68
C GLN A 63 1.07 -14.27 -7.92
N GLN A 64 0.69 -13.63 -9.02
CA GLN A 64 1.05 -12.23 -9.29
C GLN A 64 0.55 -11.28 -8.20
N LYS A 65 -0.69 -11.48 -7.73
CA LYS A 65 -1.25 -10.69 -6.64
C LYS A 65 -0.45 -10.84 -5.34
N ARG A 66 -0.08 -12.07 -4.97
CA ARG A 66 0.75 -12.33 -3.79
C ARG A 66 2.12 -11.66 -3.88
N LEU A 67 2.79 -11.81 -5.03
CA LEU A 67 4.09 -11.17 -5.25
C LEU A 67 4.01 -9.64 -5.19
N ALA A 68 2.91 -9.06 -5.68
CA ALA A 68 2.67 -7.62 -5.59
C ALA A 68 2.42 -7.18 -4.14
N GLU A 69 1.64 -7.96 -3.37
CA GLU A 69 1.40 -7.74 -1.94
C GLU A 69 2.72 -7.83 -1.14
N ASP A 70 3.54 -8.85 -1.37
CA ASP A 70 4.83 -9.02 -0.70
C ASP A 70 5.77 -7.84 -0.98
N ARG A 71 5.85 -7.38 -2.25
CA ARG A 71 6.61 -6.18 -2.62
C ARG A 71 6.08 -4.92 -1.92
N ALA A 72 4.77 -4.78 -1.79
CA ALA A 72 4.17 -3.66 -1.10
C ALA A 72 4.49 -3.67 0.41
N ILE A 73 4.51 -4.84 1.05
CA ILE A 73 4.87 -5.00 2.46
C ILE A 73 6.34 -4.60 2.68
N ILE A 74 7.24 -5.06 1.81
CA ILE A 74 8.67 -4.72 1.90
C ILE A 74 8.87 -3.21 1.70
N ALA A 75 8.21 -2.61 0.69
CA ALA A 75 8.26 -1.17 0.46
C ALA A 75 7.68 -0.38 1.64
N ALA A 76 6.55 -0.82 2.20
CA ALA A 76 5.92 -0.21 3.36
C ALA A 76 6.85 -0.18 4.58
N ALA A 77 7.54 -1.30 4.85
CA ALA A 77 8.50 -1.39 5.95
C ALA A 77 9.68 -0.43 5.76
N GLY A 78 10.25 -0.36 4.55
CA GLY A 78 11.35 0.56 4.24
C GLY A 78 10.94 2.04 4.32
N LEU A 79 9.69 2.36 3.93
CA LEU A 79 9.17 3.72 3.96
C LEU A 79 8.72 4.18 5.35
N PHE A 80 8.34 3.26 6.24
CA PHE A 80 7.79 3.58 7.56
C PHE A 80 8.67 4.56 8.35
N VAL A 81 9.97 4.28 8.45
CA VAL A 81 10.93 5.11 9.20
C VAL A 81 11.08 6.50 8.59
N ARG A 82 11.08 6.59 7.25
CA ARG A 82 11.17 7.88 6.53
C ARG A 82 9.91 8.72 6.71
N VAL A 83 8.73 8.08 6.67
CA VAL A 83 7.44 8.74 6.95
C VAL A 83 7.39 9.23 8.40
N GLU A 84 7.89 8.45 9.36
CA GLU A 84 7.93 8.84 10.78
C GLU A 84 8.86 10.04 11.01
N THR A 85 10.03 10.03 10.37
CA THR A 85 10.98 11.15 10.39
C THR A 85 10.35 12.41 9.79
N ALA A 86 9.71 12.28 8.62
CA ALA A 86 9.02 13.39 7.97
C ALA A 86 7.86 13.92 8.83
N SER A 87 7.07 13.04 9.46
CA SER A 87 5.99 13.44 10.38
C SER A 87 6.52 14.22 11.57
N SER A 88 7.61 13.75 12.18
CA SER A 88 8.23 14.43 13.33
C SER A 88 8.76 15.82 12.96
N SER A 89 9.42 15.93 11.81
CA SER A 89 9.92 17.21 11.30
C SER A 89 8.79 18.18 10.95
N VAL A 90 7.75 17.72 10.24
CA VAL A 90 6.59 18.57 9.92
C VAL A 90 5.86 19.02 11.20
N SER A 91 5.62 18.10 12.14
CA SER A 91 5.06 18.42 13.47
C SER A 91 5.86 19.51 14.18
N ARG A 92 7.20 19.43 14.15
CA ARG A 92 8.07 20.45 14.76
C ARG A 92 7.91 21.81 14.09
N VAL A 93 7.86 21.85 12.75
CA VAL A 93 7.66 23.11 12.00
C VAL A 93 6.27 23.71 12.33
N VAL A 94 5.22 22.89 12.36
CA VAL A 94 3.87 23.33 12.75
C VAL A 94 3.86 23.94 14.15
N GLN A 95 4.55 23.34 15.11
CA GLN A 95 4.66 23.87 16.46
C GLN A 95 5.39 25.22 16.51
N LEU A 96 6.48 25.36 15.75
CA LEU A 96 7.24 26.62 15.68
C LEU A 96 6.39 27.75 15.11
N ILE A 97 5.67 27.50 14.00
CA ILE A 97 4.75 28.49 13.40
C ILE A 97 3.63 28.84 14.39
N LYS A 98 3.05 27.85 15.08
CA LYS A 98 2.00 28.09 16.07
C LYS A 98 2.45 28.99 17.23
N VAL A 99 3.70 28.86 17.67
CA VAL A 99 4.25 29.66 18.77
C VAL A 99 4.49 31.10 18.34
N SER A 100 4.98 31.32 17.13
CA SER A 100 5.22 32.66 16.57
C SER A 100 3.95 33.40 16.17
N SER A 101 2.87 32.70 15.78
CA SER A 101 1.59 33.35 15.44
C SER A 101 0.77 33.78 16.67
N ARG A 102 1.31 33.65 17.90
CA ARG A 102 0.60 34.10 19.11
C ARG A 102 0.65 35.63 19.23
N PRO A 103 -0.50 36.29 19.46
CA PRO A 103 -0.54 37.75 19.63
C PRO A 103 0.35 38.17 20.81
N GLY A 104 1.21 39.17 20.59
CA GLY A 104 2.12 39.70 21.60
C GLY A 104 3.54 39.12 21.60
N ILE A 105 3.83 38.08 20.80
CA ILE A 105 5.19 37.56 20.63
C ILE A 105 5.75 38.08 19.30
N ASN A 106 6.50 39.18 19.34
CA ASN A 106 7.12 39.77 18.16
C ASN A 106 8.44 39.03 17.82
N ARG A 107 8.35 37.76 17.43
CA ARG A 107 9.48 36.96 16.94
C ARG A 107 9.38 36.82 15.44
N THR A 108 10.37 37.35 14.74
CA THR A 108 10.61 37.03 13.33
C THR A 108 10.86 35.53 13.20
N LEU A 109 10.00 34.85 12.45
CA LEU A 109 10.19 33.46 12.09
C LEU A 109 11.33 33.35 11.08
N PRO A 110 12.34 32.50 11.30
CA PRO A 110 13.33 32.21 10.28
C PRO A 110 12.72 31.25 9.23
N PHE A 111 11.83 31.76 8.38
CA PHE A 111 11.16 30.97 7.34
C PHE A 111 12.15 30.28 6.40
N LEU A 112 13.28 30.93 6.13
CA LEU A 112 14.34 30.35 5.30
C LEU A 112 14.94 29.10 5.94
N ASP A 113 15.17 29.12 7.26
CA ASP A 113 15.70 27.96 7.98
C ASP A 113 14.68 26.83 8.02
N LEU A 114 13.40 27.14 8.24
CA LEU A 114 12.31 26.15 8.22
C LEU A 114 12.11 25.55 6.82
N ALA A 115 12.18 26.37 5.77
CA ALA A 115 12.12 25.93 4.39
C ALA A 115 13.28 25.00 4.08
N SER A 116 14.50 25.39 4.46
CA SER A 116 15.69 24.56 4.25
C SER A 116 15.56 23.23 4.97
N HIS A 117 15.05 23.21 6.22
CA HIS A 117 14.83 21.98 6.97
C HIS A 117 13.85 21.04 6.27
N LEU A 118 12.74 21.57 5.72
CA LEU A 118 11.77 20.77 4.97
C LEU A 118 12.31 20.29 3.61
N MET A 119 13.12 21.10 2.92
CA MET A 119 13.71 20.73 1.63
C MET A 119 14.77 19.63 1.74
N HIS A 120 15.48 19.55 2.87
CA HIS A 120 16.49 18.52 3.12
C HIS A 120 15.91 17.24 3.72
N LEU A 121 14.59 17.16 3.92
CA LEU A 121 13.96 15.90 4.28
C LEU A 121 14.15 14.89 3.15
N ASP A 122 14.69 13.73 3.49
CA ASP A 122 14.77 12.60 2.58
C ASP A 122 13.37 11.98 2.37
N LEU A 123 12.56 12.70 1.60
CA LEU A 123 11.23 12.27 1.19
C LEU A 123 11.35 11.17 0.15
N TRP A 124 10.36 10.29 0.17
CA TRP A 124 10.25 9.18 -0.77
C TRP A 124 10.11 9.64 -2.24
N THR A 125 10.47 8.74 -3.16
CA THR A 125 10.28 8.92 -4.60
C THR A 125 9.00 8.25 -5.08
N ASP A 126 8.57 8.57 -6.30
CA ASP A 126 7.37 7.98 -6.88
C ASP A 126 7.56 6.47 -7.16
N GLU A 127 8.80 6.06 -7.47
CA GLU A 127 9.17 4.66 -7.69
C GLU A 127 9.08 3.83 -6.40
N GLU A 128 9.48 4.40 -5.26
CA GLU A 128 9.38 3.74 -3.96
C GLU A 128 7.93 3.58 -3.49
N VAL A 129 7.07 4.53 -3.87
CA VAL A 129 5.64 4.54 -3.52
C VAL A 129 4.80 3.66 -4.45
N LEU A 130 5.25 3.44 -5.69
CA LEU A 130 4.50 2.69 -6.70
C LEU A 130 4.07 1.28 -6.25
N PRO A 131 4.90 0.46 -5.56
CA PRO A 131 4.49 -0.84 -5.05
C PRO A 131 3.31 -0.78 -4.08
N LEU A 132 3.11 0.35 -3.38
CA LEU A 132 2.01 0.52 -2.42
C LEU A 132 0.64 0.66 -3.09
N ILE A 133 0.56 0.73 -4.42
CA ILE A 133 -0.71 0.87 -5.15
C ILE A 133 -1.68 -0.30 -4.91
N VAL A 134 -1.16 -1.48 -4.57
CA VAL A 134 -1.98 -2.66 -4.27
C VAL A 134 -2.56 -2.64 -2.86
N LEU A 135 -2.06 -1.76 -1.98
CA LEU A 135 -2.58 -1.62 -0.62
C LEU A 135 -3.95 -0.91 -0.62
N PRO A 136 -4.84 -1.25 0.33
CA PRO A 136 -6.09 -0.54 0.50
C PRO A 136 -5.89 0.93 0.88
N ASN A 137 -6.96 1.71 0.91
CA ASN A 137 -7.00 3.12 1.38
C ASN A 137 -6.19 4.14 0.57
N ARG A 138 -5.65 3.74 -0.59
CA ARG A 138 -4.92 4.62 -1.53
C ARG A 138 -3.69 5.26 -0.89
N VAL A 139 -2.96 4.49 -0.06
CA VAL A 139 -1.72 4.93 0.62
C VAL A 139 -0.76 5.60 -0.37
N ALA A 140 -0.53 4.96 -1.53
CA ALA A 140 0.35 5.49 -2.57
C ALA A 140 -0.02 6.91 -3.02
N ALA A 141 -1.30 7.12 -3.32
CA ALA A 141 -1.80 8.43 -3.74
C ALA A 141 -1.69 9.48 -2.62
N ARG A 142 -1.97 9.10 -1.38
CA ARG A 142 -1.82 9.99 -0.22
C ARG A 142 -0.36 10.41 -0.03
N MET A 143 0.57 9.46 -0.10
CA MET A 143 2.01 9.72 0.00
C MET A 143 2.50 10.67 -1.10
N ALA A 144 2.07 10.47 -2.35
CA ALA A 144 2.40 11.39 -3.44
C ALA A 144 1.88 12.82 -3.19
N VAL A 145 0.62 12.95 -2.75
CA VAL A 145 0.02 14.26 -2.42
C VAL A 145 0.73 14.93 -1.25
N ILE A 146 1.06 14.17 -0.20
CA ILE A 146 1.79 14.67 0.97
C ILE A 146 3.16 15.24 0.55
N ARG A 147 3.93 14.47 -0.23
CA ARG A 147 5.24 14.90 -0.75
C ARG A 147 5.12 16.22 -1.50
N SER A 148 4.19 16.31 -2.46
CA SER A 148 3.96 17.52 -3.25
C SER A 148 3.57 18.71 -2.36
N LYS A 149 2.73 18.51 -1.33
CA LYS A 149 2.35 19.57 -0.39
C LYS A 149 3.51 20.03 0.48
N ILE A 150 4.37 19.13 0.96
CA ILE A 150 5.57 19.49 1.72
C ILE A 150 6.49 20.36 0.87
N LEU A 151 6.76 19.93 -0.37
CA LEU A 151 7.59 20.68 -1.32
C LEU A 151 6.98 22.05 -1.64
N GLN A 152 5.67 22.10 -1.88
CA GLN A 152 4.95 23.37 -2.10
C GLN A 152 5.07 24.31 -0.90
N CYS A 153 4.84 23.82 0.33
CA CYS A 153 4.98 24.63 1.54
C CYS A 153 6.41 25.14 1.69
N SER A 154 7.42 24.31 1.43
CA SER A 154 8.82 24.72 1.48
C SER A 154 9.15 25.80 0.45
N GLY A 155 8.59 25.72 -0.77
CA GLY A 155 8.74 26.74 -1.80
C GLY A 155 8.06 28.07 -1.46
N VAL A 156 6.88 28.01 -0.83
CA VAL A 156 6.20 29.21 -0.32
C VAL A 156 7.04 29.86 0.79
N MET A 157 7.59 29.06 1.71
CA MET A 157 8.45 29.58 2.78
C MET A 157 9.78 30.17 2.26
N SER A 158 10.41 29.55 1.25
CA SER A 158 11.69 30.04 0.71
C SER A 158 11.54 31.27 -0.17
N SER A 159 10.40 31.40 -0.89
CA SER A 159 10.08 32.59 -1.67
C SER A 159 9.64 33.77 -0.81
N TRP A 160 9.28 33.51 0.45
CA TRP A 160 8.93 34.55 1.42
C TRP A 160 10.20 35.25 1.91
N VAL A 161 10.62 36.26 1.17
CA VAL A 161 11.59 37.27 1.60
C VAL A 161 10.80 38.55 1.82
N PRO A 162 10.84 39.17 3.02
CA PRO A 162 10.20 40.47 3.25
C PRO A 162 10.81 41.51 2.28
N LYS A 163 10.14 41.77 1.16
CA LYS A 163 10.56 42.76 0.15
C LYS A 163 9.89 44.08 0.47
N ASP A 164 10.55 44.89 1.29
CA ASP A 164 10.17 46.25 1.66
C ASP A 164 8.74 46.43 2.24
N THR A 165 8.65 47.31 3.22
CA THR A 165 7.49 47.56 4.10
C THR A 165 6.20 48.04 3.37
N SER A 166 6.20 48.11 2.03
CA SER A 166 5.15 48.75 1.23
C SER A 166 4.17 47.80 0.51
N GLN A 167 4.44 46.48 0.46
CA GLN A 167 3.47 45.49 -0.05
C GLN A 167 3.04 44.52 1.05
N THR A 168 1.97 44.91 1.75
CA THR A 168 1.34 44.20 2.85
C THR A 168 0.48 43.03 2.35
N ILE A 169 1.08 42.01 1.74
CA ILE A 169 0.49 40.68 1.99
C ILE A 169 0.76 40.46 3.46
N ASP A 170 -0.32 40.50 4.24
CA ASP A 170 -0.28 40.36 5.69
C ASP A 170 0.50 39.10 6.05
N GLU A 171 1.66 39.27 6.68
CA GLU A 171 2.55 38.19 7.10
C GLU A 171 1.77 37.16 7.94
N GLN A 172 0.83 37.66 8.75
CA GLN A 172 -0.04 36.82 9.55
C GLN A 172 -0.93 35.92 8.69
N SER A 173 -1.53 36.44 7.62
CA SER A 173 -2.32 35.65 6.66
C SER A 173 -1.48 34.52 6.01
N VAL A 174 -0.22 34.77 5.67
CA VAL A 174 0.69 33.75 5.11
C VAL A 174 1.05 32.70 6.16
N GLN A 175 1.37 33.14 7.38
CA GLN A 175 1.63 32.25 8.52
C GLN A 175 0.44 31.33 8.81
N GLU A 176 -0.77 31.88 8.86
CA GLU A 176 -2.00 31.13 9.08
C GLU A 176 -2.21 30.10 7.95
N MET A 177 -2.06 30.50 6.69
CA MET A 177 -2.17 29.59 5.55
C MET A 177 -1.16 28.44 5.63
N LEU A 178 0.11 28.73 5.90
CA LEU A 178 1.16 27.72 6.06
C LEU A 178 0.89 26.80 7.25
N PHE A 179 0.41 27.35 8.36
CA PHE A 179 0.03 26.58 9.53
C PHE A 179 -1.08 25.58 9.21
N TYR A 180 -2.16 26.02 8.55
CA TYR A 180 -3.25 25.13 8.16
C TYR A 180 -2.79 24.06 7.16
N ALA A 181 -1.99 24.44 6.16
CA ALA A 181 -1.48 23.52 5.15
C ALA A 181 -0.58 22.44 5.76
N LEU A 182 0.39 22.82 6.58
CA LEU A 182 1.30 21.88 7.23
C LEU A 182 0.61 21.03 8.30
N ARG A 183 -0.38 21.58 9.02
CA ARG A 183 -1.20 20.79 9.94
C ARG A 183 -1.98 19.70 9.22
N LEU A 184 -2.54 20.00 8.05
CA LEU A 184 -3.23 19.00 7.23
C LEU A 184 -2.26 17.90 6.74
N VAL A 185 -1.04 18.29 6.38
CA VAL A 185 0.04 17.35 6.01
C VAL A 185 0.41 16.46 7.20
N ASP A 186 0.59 17.04 8.38
CA ASP A 186 0.90 16.32 9.62
C ASP A 186 -0.16 15.26 9.97
N GLU A 187 -1.43 15.63 9.93
CA GLU A 187 -2.53 14.68 10.17
C GLU A 187 -2.58 13.59 9.09
N SER A 188 -2.30 13.94 7.83
CA SER A 188 -2.25 12.96 6.74
C SER A 188 -1.09 11.98 6.89
N LEU A 189 0.07 12.44 7.38
CA LEU A 189 1.22 11.60 7.70
C LEU A 189 0.92 10.61 8.83
N LYS A 190 0.24 11.04 9.89
CA LYS A 190 -0.20 10.15 10.98
C LYS A 190 -1.13 9.05 10.50
N ILE A 191 -2.07 9.38 9.61
CA ILE A 191 -2.95 8.38 8.98
C ILE A 191 -2.11 7.37 8.19
N VAL A 192 -1.19 7.83 7.33
CA VAL A 192 -0.29 6.93 6.58
C VAL A 192 0.53 6.05 7.54
N LEU A 193 1.07 6.59 8.63
CA LEU A 193 1.81 5.82 9.62
C LEU A 193 0.96 4.73 10.27
N SER A 194 -0.29 5.04 10.64
CA SER A 194 -1.21 4.04 11.17
C SER A 194 -1.56 2.93 10.18
N GLU A 195 -1.50 3.21 8.88
CA GLU A 195 -1.74 2.23 7.82
C GLU A 195 -0.49 1.38 7.52
N LEU A 196 0.70 1.98 7.57
CA LEU A 196 1.98 1.30 7.35
C LEU A 196 2.45 0.48 8.55
N GLY A 197 2.17 0.92 9.77
CA GLY A 197 2.64 0.29 11.02
C GLY A 197 2.32 -1.21 11.13
N PRO A 198 1.06 -1.64 10.90
CA PRO A 198 0.73 -3.06 10.90
C PRO A 198 1.49 -3.89 9.86
N LEU A 199 1.80 -3.31 8.70
CA LEU A 199 2.54 -3.99 7.63
C LEU A 199 4.03 -4.14 7.99
N ALA A 200 4.62 -3.09 8.59
CA ALA A 200 5.97 -3.16 9.12
C ALA A 200 6.09 -4.23 10.24
N GLY A 201 5.08 -4.34 11.11
CA GLY A 201 5.02 -5.38 12.14
C GLY A 201 4.96 -6.81 11.59
N GLN A 202 4.32 -7.03 10.43
CA GLN A 202 4.28 -8.36 9.79
C GLN A 202 5.66 -8.82 9.34
N LEU A 203 6.51 -7.91 8.87
CA LEU A 203 7.87 -8.25 8.44
C LEU A 203 8.71 -8.80 9.60
N HIS A 204 8.54 -8.24 10.80
CA HIS A 204 9.26 -8.69 12.00
C HIS A 204 8.88 -10.12 12.39
N VAL A 205 7.60 -10.49 12.26
CA VAL A 205 7.12 -11.86 12.51
C VAL A 205 7.70 -12.85 11.49
N ILE A 206 7.83 -12.44 10.22
CA ILE A 206 8.39 -13.29 9.16
C ILE A 206 9.87 -13.55 9.39
N GLN A 207 10.66 -12.57 9.84
CA GLN A 207 12.08 -12.78 10.18
C GLN A 207 12.24 -13.78 11.33
N ILE A 208 11.42 -13.69 12.38
CA ILE A 208 11.49 -14.62 13.53
C ILE A 208 11.08 -16.05 13.13
N ALA A 209 10.10 -16.20 12.23
CA ALA A 209 9.69 -17.51 11.74
C ALA A 209 10.66 -18.11 10.70
N GLY A 210 11.49 -17.27 10.09
CA GLY A 210 12.40 -17.61 9.00
C GLY A 210 13.83 -17.92 9.43
N GLU A 211 14.20 -17.78 10.71
CA GLU A 211 15.44 -18.36 11.24
C GLU A 211 15.22 -19.87 11.44
N PRO A 212 15.68 -20.75 10.51
CA PRO A 212 15.78 -22.15 10.86
C PRO A 212 16.67 -22.21 12.09
N ALA A 213 16.20 -22.93 13.12
CA ALA A 213 17.02 -23.26 14.27
C ALA A 213 18.35 -23.83 13.74
N LEU A 214 19.37 -22.98 13.65
CA LEU A 214 20.76 -23.35 13.54
C LEU A 214 21.03 -24.07 14.85
N GLN A 215 20.67 -25.35 14.85
CA GLN A 215 21.00 -26.29 15.90
C GLN A 215 22.49 -26.15 16.09
N THR A 216 22.82 -25.56 17.22
CA THR A 216 24.12 -25.59 17.86
C THR A 216 24.61 -27.03 17.81
N GLY A 217 25.41 -27.34 16.81
CA GLY A 217 26.27 -28.51 16.82
C GLY A 217 27.17 -28.32 18.04
N SER A 218 26.82 -28.98 19.14
CA SER A 218 27.72 -29.18 20.25
C SER A 218 28.97 -29.83 19.68
N PRO A 219 30.18 -29.24 19.82
CA PRO A 219 31.39 -30.02 19.62
C PRO A 219 31.35 -31.13 20.67
N GLN A 220 31.20 -32.36 20.22
CA GLN A 220 31.31 -33.52 21.08
C GLN A 220 32.82 -33.76 21.27
N ASP A 221 33.40 -33.05 22.23
CA ASP A 221 34.69 -33.40 22.79
C ASP A 221 34.46 -34.55 23.79
N GLY A 222 35.10 -35.70 23.55
CA GLY A 222 35.19 -36.83 24.48
C GLY A 222 34.93 -38.20 23.85
#